data_AF-A0A840X456-F1
#
_entry.id   AF-A0A840X456-F1
#
_cell.length_a   1.000
_cell.length_b   1.000
_cell.length_c   1.000
_cell.angle_alpha   90.00
_cell.angle_beta   90.00
_cell.angle_gamma   90.00
#
_symmetry.space_group_name_H-M   'P 1'
#
loop_
_entity.id
_entity.type
_entity.pdbx_description
1 polymer ?
#
loop_
_entity_poly.entity_id
_entity_poly.type
_entity_poly.pdbx_seq_one_letter_code
_entity_poly.pdbx_strand_id
1 'polypeptide(L)' 'MAEVLDRFRVTTTDFTAAHAHAAVAAWARYGRGRHAAKLNYGDCMAYATAKLAGEPLLYVGDNFALTDVESVLPT' A
#
# COMPACT_ATOMS: atom_id res chain seq x y z
N MET A 1 19.61 8.28 1.12
CA MET A 1 18.16 8.09 1.34
C MET A 1 17.42 9.42 1.32
N ALA A 2 17.78 10.37 2.20
CA ALA A 2 17.16 11.71 2.24
C ALA A 2 17.20 12.45 0.89
N GLU A 3 18.30 12.34 0.13
CA GLU A 3 18.45 12.96 -1.19
C GLU A 3 17.33 12.58 -2.18
N VAL A 4 16.87 11.32 -2.17
CA VAL A 4 15.80 10.86 -3.07
C VAL A 4 14.45 11.45 -2.63
N LEU A 5 14.18 11.46 -1.32
CA LEU A 5 12.95 12.02 -0.77
C LEU A 5 12.85 13.52 -1.06
N ASP A 6 13.95 14.27 -0.87
CA ASP A 6 14.01 15.69 -1.16
C ASP A 6 13.87 15.97 -2.65
N ARG A 7 14.59 15.22 -3.50
CA ARG A 7 14.54 15.39 -4.97
C ARG A 7 13.13 15.24 -5.52
N PHE A 8 12.36 14.28 -4.99
CA PHE A 8 10.98 14.05 -5.40
C PHE A 8 9.95 14.75 -4.52
N ARG A 9 10.39 15.56 -3.54
CA ARG A 9 9.54 16.28 -2.58
C ARG A 9 8.52 15.36 -1.89
N VAL A 10 8.97 14.17 -1.51
CA VAL A 10 8.15 13.17 -0.84
C VAL A 10 7.87 13.63 0.59
N THR A 11 6.60 13.74 0.94
CA THR A 11 6.18 13.94 2.33
C THR A 11 6.03 12.58 3.01
N THR A 12 6.64 12.40 4.18
CA THR A 12 6.48 11.18 4.97
C THR A 12 5.34 11.34 5.98
N THR A 13 4.66 10.24 6.27
CA THR A 13 3.64 10.18 7.33
C THR A 13 4.02 9.12 8.35
N ASP A 14 3.62 9.33 9.60
CA ASP A 14 3.77 8.35 10.65
C ASP A 14 2.83 7.16 10.42
N PHE A 15 3.32 5.96 10.74
CA PHE A 15 2.50 4.76 10.71
C PHE A 15 1.81 4.58 12.07
N THR A 16 0.51 4.86 12.11
CA THR A 16 -0.29 4.85 13.35
C THR A 16 -1.01 3.53 13.60
N ALA A 17 -1.65 3.39 14.76
CA ALA A 17 -2.47 2.22 15.08
C ALA A 17 -3.60 1.96 14.06
N ALA A 18 -4.17 3.02 13.48
CA ALA A 18 -5.18 2.89 12.42
C ALA A 18 -4.59 2.19 11.18
N HIS A 19 -3.35 2.54 10.81
CA HIS A 19 -2.65 1.89 9.71
C HIS A 19 -2.38 0.41 10.01
N ALA A 20 -1.99 0.09 11.26
CA ALA A 20 -1.79 -1.30 11.68
C ALA A 20 -3.08 -2.13 11.55
N HIS A 21 -4.21 -1.60 12.01
CA HIS A 21 -5.51 -2.27 11.88
C HIS A 21 -5.91 -2.46 10.41
N ALA A 22 -5.73 -1.43 9.58
CA ALA A 22 -6.01 -1.50 8.15
C ALA A 22 -5.10 -2.50 7.42
N ALA A 23 -3.82 -2.59 7.79
CA ALA A 23 -2.87 -3.54 7.21
C ALA A 23 -3.23 -4.99 7.54
N VAL A 24 -3.66 -5.27 8.78
CA VAL A 24 -4.14 -6.61 9.18
C VAL A 24 -5.42 -6.98 8.41
N ALA A 25 -6.34 -6.02 8.26
CA ALA A 25 -7.55 -6.23 7.47
C ALA A 25 -7.23 -6.48 5.97
N ALA A 26 -6.26 -5.75 5.42
CA ALA A 26 -5.77 -5.94 4.07
C ALA A 26 -5.16 -7.34 3.87
N TRP A 27 -4.34 -7.81 4.82
CA TRP A 27 -3.78 -9.16 4.76
C TRP A 27 -4.87 -10.23 4.85
N ALA A 28 -5.86 -10.05 5.73
CA ALA A 28 -6.97 -11.00 5.85
C ALA A 28 -7.75 -11.17 4.54
N ARG A 29 -7.90 -10.07 3.76
CA ARG A 29 -8.62 -10.03 2.50
C ARG A 29 -7.78 -10.39 1.27
N TYR A 30 -6.53 -9.94 1.22
CA TYR A 30 -5.68 -9.94 0.02
C TYR A 30 -4.31 -10.62 0.21
N GLY A 31 -4.05 -11.19 1.38
CA GLY A 31 -2.73 -11.69 1.77
C GLY A 31 -2.24 -12.90 0.97
N ARG A 32 -0.90 -13.02 0.92
CA ARG A 32 -0.19 -14.18 0.36
C ARG A 32 -0.65 -15.49 1.00
N GLY A 33 -0.89 -16.50 0.16
CA GLY A 33 -1.39 -17.81 0.57
C GLY A 33 -2.91 -17.88 0.74
N ARG A 34 -3.62 -16.76 0.52
CA ARG A 34 -5.08 -16.67 0.71
C ARG A 34 -5.81 -16.06 -0.49
N HIS A 35 -5.19 -15.07 -1.14
CA HIS A 35 -5.79 -14.33 -2.26
C HIS A 35 -4.81 -14.22 -3.45
N ALA A 36 -5.35 -14.01 -4.66
CA ALA A 36 -4.57 -13.91 -5.89
C ALA A 36 -3.60 -12.69 -5.92
N ALA A 37 -3.98 -11.58 -5.28
CA ALA A 37 -3.16 -10.40 -5.05
C ALA A 37 -1.86 -10.68 -4.26
N LYS A 38 -1.87 -11.71 -3.42
CA LYS A 38 -0.71 -12.21 -2.65
C LYS A 38 0.05 -11.13 -1.85
N LEU A 39 -0.65 -10.15 -1.27
CA LEU A 39 -0.02 -9.08 -0.51
C LEU A 39 0.87 -9.64 0.60
N ASN A 40 2.11 -9.18 0.65
CA ASN A 40 3.05 -9.44 1.73
C ASN A 40 2.91 -8.41 2.86
N TYR A 41 3.71 -8.54 3.93
CA TYR A 41 3.66 -7.62 5.07
C TYR A 41 3.89 -6.15 4.68
N GLY A 42 4.91 -5.89 3.85
CA GLY A 42 5.19 -4.56 3.30
C GLY A 42 4.07 -4.03 2.41
N ASP A 43 3.51 -4.89 1.56
CA ASP A 43 2.40 -4.50 0.69
C ASP A 43 1.16 -4.09 1.52
N CYS A 44 0.89 -4.78 2.62
CA CYS A 44 -0.22 -4.44 3.51
C CYS A 44 -0.02 -3.09 4.18
N MET A 45 1.22 -2.72 4.51
CA MET A 45 1.53 -1.39 5.03
C MET A 45 1.30 -0.30 3.97
N ALA A 46 1.78 -0.52 2.74
CA ALA A 46 1.56 0.41 1.62
C ALA A 46 0.06 0.57 1.29
N TYR A 47 -0.66 -0.55 1.21
CA TYR A 47 -2.12 -0.56 1.02
C TYR A 47 -2.83 0.24 2.10
N ALA A 48 -2.48 0.02 3.39
CA ALA A 48 -3.12 0.69 4.50
C ALA A 48 -2.92 2.21 4.45
N THR A 49 -1.70 2.66 4.15
CA THR A 49 -1.38 4.08 3.99
C THR A 49 -2.21 4.72 2.88
N ALA A 50 -2.25 4.11 1.69
CA ALA A 50 -3.04 4.63 0.58
C ALA A 50 -4.54 4.64 0.89
N LYS A 51 -5.07 3.54 1.46
CA LYS A 51 -6.48 3.40 1.78
C LYS A 51 -6.97 4.40 2.83
N LEU A 52 -6.15 4.68 3.85
CA LEU A 52 -6.49 5.65 4.89
C LEU A 52 -6.30 7.10 4.44
N ALA A 53 -5.34 7.37 3.57
CA ALA A 53 -5.17 8.67 2.93
C ALA A 53 -6.31 8.97 1.93
N GLY A 54 -6.96 7.93 1.40
CA GLY A 54 -7.93 8.08 0.31
C GLY A 54 -7.27 8.42 -1.02
N GLU A 55 -6.01 8.03 -1.20
CA GLU A 55 -5.17 8.37 -2.35
C GLU A 55 -4.81 7.11 -3.15
N PRO A 56 -4.60 7.22 -4.47
CA PRO A 56 -4.15 6.10 -5.28
C PRO A 56 -2.71 5.69 -4.94
N LEU A 57 -2.40 4.40 -5.10
CA LEU A 57 -1.10 3.82 -4.82
C LEU A 57 -0.25 3.74 -6.10
N LEU A 58 0.97 4.28 -6.05
CA LEU A 58 1.99 4.07 -7.08
C LEU A 58 2.81 2.82 -6.74
N TYR A 59 2.76 1.83 -7.62
CA TYR A 59 3.50 0.57 -7.47
C TYR A 59 3.95 0.03 -8.83
N VAL A 60 4.87 -0.93 -8.82
CA VAL A 60 5.31 -1.68 -10.00
C VAL A 60 4.99 -3.16 -9.78
N GLY A 61 4.60 -3.87 -10.84
CA GLY A 61 4.14 -5.26 -10.79
C GLY A 61 2.64 -5.37 -10.53
N ASP A 62 2.16 -6.58 -10.24
CA ASP A 62 0.71 -6.89 -10.29
C ASP A 62 0.05 -7.05 -8.92
N ASN A 63 0.81 -6.97 -7.81
CA ASN A 63 0.33 -7.37 -6.49
C ASN A 63 -0.92 -6.59 -6.03
N PHE A 64 -1.03 -5.31 -6.39
CA PHE A 64 -2.16 -4.47 -5.99
C PHE A 64 -3.28 -4.42 -7.03
N ALA A 65 -3.06 -4.90 -8.26
CA ALA A 65 -4.03 -4.83 -9.34
C ALA A 65 -5.31 -5.65 -9.05
N LEU A 66 -5.20 -6.64 -8.14
CA LEU A 66 -6.32 -7.47 -7.70
C LEU A 66 -6.82 -7.08 -6.30
N THR A 67 -6.67 -5.82 -5.93
CA THR A 67 -7.19 -5.25 -4.68
C THR A 67 -8.21 -4.15 -4.99
N ASP A 68 -8.76 -3.52 -3.95
CA ASP A 68 -9.65 -2.36 -4.06
C ASP A 68 -8.93 -1.03 -3.72
N VAL A 69 -7.59 -0.99 -3.74
CA VAL A 69 -6.86 0.28 -3.78
C VAL A 69 -6.74 0.75 -5.23
N GLU A 70 -6.92 2.04 -5.47
CA GLU A 70 -6.79 2.63 -6.79
C GLU A 70 -5.31 2.68 -7.19
N SER A 71 -5.00 2.36 -8.45
CA SER A 71 -3.65 2.47 -9.01
C SER A 71 -3.43 3.85 -9.61
N VAL A 72 -2.26 4.44 -9.35
CA VAL A 72 -1.81 5.66 -10.06
C VAL A 72 -1.52 5.37 -11.53
N LEU A 73 -0.97 4.19 -11.83
CA LEU A 73 -0.63 3.79 -13.19
C LEU A 73 -1.86 3.19 -13.87
N PRO A 74 -2.11 3.51 -15.15
CA PRO A 74 -3.18 2.88 -15.91
C PRO A 74 -2.96 1.37 -15.97
N THR A 75 -4.02 0.61 -15.67
CA THR A 75 -4.11 -0.85 -15.84
C THR A 75 -4.38 -1.24 -17.28
#